data_AF-A0A920VQE7-F1
#
_entry.id   AF-A0A920VQE7-F1
#
_cell.length_a   1.000
_cell.length_b   1.000
_cell.length_c   1.000
_cell.angle_alpha   90.00
_cell.angle_beta   90.00
_cell.angle_gamma   90.00
#
_symmetry.space_group_name_H-M   'P 1'
#
loop_
_entity.id
_entity.type
_entity.pdbx_description
1 polymer ?
#
loop_
_entity_poly.entity_id
_entity_poly.type
_entity_poly.pdbx_seq_one_letter_code
_entity_poly.pdbx_strand_id
1 'polypeptide(L)' 'MMDDMIRELHETPPLPGEKAVLVAGDPEADFEDDRSANGVPVENGQYDEMRLRAADLGVEVFI' A
#
# COMPACT_ATOMS: atom_id res chain seq x y z
N MET A 1 11.14 24.77 -7.04
CA MET A 1 11.96 23.56 -6.82
C MET A 1 11.09 22.33 -7.08
N MET A 2 11.57 21.10 -6.87
CA MET A 2 10.80 19.87 -7.16
C MET A 2 9.44 19.85 -6.45
N ASP A 3 9.36 20.37 -5.21
CA ASP A 3 8.12 20.46 -4.45
C ASP A 3 7.06 21.36 -5.11
N ASP A 4 7.49 22.45 -5.75
CA ASP A 4 6.58 23.34 -6.48
C ASP A 4 5.99 22.63 -7.70
N MET A 5 6.81 21.84 -8.41
CA MET A 5 6.35 21.03 -9.53
C MET A 5 5.34 19.97 -9.08
N ILE A 6 5.63 19.27 -7.97
CA ILE A 6 4.72 18.26 -7.41
C ILE A 6 3.38 18.90 -7.03
N ARG A 7 3.43 20.05 -6.35
CA ARG A 7 2.24 20.82 -5.98
C ARG A 7 1.42 21.23 -7.20
N GLU A 8 2.06 21.76 -8.25
CA GLU A 8 1.37 22.12 -9.50
C GLU A 8 0.71 20.91 -10.18
N LEU A 9 1.35 19.73 -10.12
CA LEU A 9 0.77 18.49 -10.65
C LEU A 9 -0.48 18.09 -9.85
N HIS A 10 -0.44 18.15 -8.52
CA HIS A 10 -1.61 17.86 -7.67
C HIS A 10 -2.76 18.87 -7.85
N GLU A 11 -2.45 20.12 -8.18
CA GLU A 11 -3.44 21.17 -8.47
C GLU A 11 -4.11 21.00 -9.84
N THR A 12 -3.57 20.15 -10.72
CA THR A 12 -4.13 19.91 -12.05
C THR A 12 -5.49 19.19 -11.94
N PRO A 13 -6.57 19.71 -12.57
CA PRO A 13 -7.88 19.07 -12.51
C PRO A 13 -7.83 17.63 -13.05
N PRO A 14 -8.42 16.66 -12.33
CA PRO A 14 -8.47 15.28 -12.82
C PRO A 14 -9.43 15.15 -14.01
N LEU A 15 -9.26 14.06 -14.76
CA LEU A 15 -10.22 13.68 -15.79
C LEU A 15 -11.58 13.30 -15.17
N PRO A 16 -12.70 13.44 -15.89
CA PRO A 16 -14.00 13.00 -15.40
C PRO A 16 -13.99 11.52 -14.99
N GLY A 17 -14.35 11.25 -13.73
CA GLY A 17 -14.34 9.90 -13.15
C GLY A 17 -13.08 9.57 -12.35
N GLU A 18 -12.01 10.36 -12.48
CA GLU A 18 -10.79 10.21 -11.69
C GLU A 18 -10.79 11.15 -10.48
N LYS A 19 -10.10 10.74 -9.40
CA LYS A 19 -10.13 11.46 -8.12
C LYS A 19 -9.13 12.61 -8.04
N ALA A 20 -7.90 12.41 -8.54
CA ALA A 20 -6.81 13.38 -8.46
C ALA A 20 -5.72 13.03 -9.48
N VAL A 21 -4.87 14.01 -9.79
CA VAL A 21 -3.58 13.77 -10.44
C VAL A 21 -2.57 13.43 -9.35
N LEU A 22 -1.85 12.31 -9.51
CA LEU A 22 -0.87 11.81 -8.55
C LEU A 22 0.53 11.83 -9.16
N VAL A 23 1.54 11.88 -8.30
CA VAL A 23 2.94 11.64 -8.67
C VAL A 23 3.40 10.27 -8.19
N ALA A 24 4.54 9.81 -8.72
CA ALA A 24 5.14 8.55 -8.31
C ALA A 24 5.45 8.58 -6.81
N GLY A 25 4.95 7.59 -6.06
CA GLY A 25 5.09 7.49 -4.62
C GLY A 25 3.83 7.86 -3.84
N ASP A 26 2.93 8.70 -4.36
CA ASP A 26 1.69 9.05 -3.64
C ASP A 26 0.81 7.82 -3.34
N PRO A 27 0.45 6.97 -4.32
CA PRO A 27 -0.42 5.84 -4.01
C PRO A 27 0.27 4.82 -3.10
N GLU A 28 1.59 4.64 -3.22
CA GLU A 28 2.35 3.76 -2.32
C GLU A 28 2.39 4.29 -0.89
N ALA A 29 2.58 5.60 -0.70
CA ALA A 29 2.55 6.23 0.62
C ALA A 29 1.16 6.12 1.26
N ASP A 30 0.09 6.35 0.50
CA ASP A 30 -1.28 6.15 0.97
C ASP A 30 -1.53 4.70 1.42
N PHE A 31 -1.03 3.71 0.67
CA PHE A 31 -1.14 2.30 1.07
C PHE A 31 -0.25 1.96 2.26
N GLU A 32 0.92 2.57 2.41
CA GLU A 32 1.80 2.38 3.56
C GLU A 32 1.16 2.92 4.84
N ASP A 33 0.58 4.11 4.79
CA ASP A 33 -0.11 4.72 5.92
C ASP A 33 -1.31 3.87 6.37
N ASP A 34 -2.14 3.41 5.42
CA ASP A 34 -3.26 2.52 5.71
C ASP A 34 -2.81 1.18 6.32
N ARG A 35 -1.82 0.53 5.70
CA ARG A 35 -1.35 -0.80 6.15
C ARG A 35 -0.56 -0.74 7.45
N SER A 36 0.07 0.39 7.75
CA SER A 36 0.74 0.62 9.04
C SER A 36 -0.28 0.76 10.17
N ALA A 37 -1.44 1.36 9.90
CA ALA A 37 -2.51 1.54 10.88
C ALA A 37 -3.41 0.31 11.03
N ASN A 38 -3.72 -0.37 9.91
CA ASN A 38 -4.76 -1.39 9.84
C ASN A 38 -4.22 -2.82 9.58
N GLY A 39 -2.92 -2.96 9.32
CA GLY A 39 -2.29 -4.22 8.92
C GLY A 39 -2.30 -4.43 7.40
N VAL A 40 -1.40 -5.28 6.92
CA VAL A 40 -1.32 -5.64 5.50
C VAL A 40 -2.37 -6.70 5.18
N PRO A 41 -3.31 -6.46 4.24
CA PRO A 41 -4.26 -7.48 3.84
C PRO A 41 -3.53 -8.58 3.07
N VAL A 42 -3.72 -9.82 3.52
CA VAL A 42 -3.19 -11.03 2.88
C VAL A 42 -4.39 -11.93 2.55
N GLU A 43 -4.38 -12.51 1.35
CA GLU A 43 -5.42 -13.45 0.93
C GLU A 43 -5.33 -14.75 1.74
N ASN A 44 -6.48 -15.35 2.08
CA ASN A 44 -6.52 -16.48 3.03
C ASN A 44 -5.68 -17.67 2.55
N GLY A 45 -5.71 -18.00 1.25
CA GLY A 45 -4.87 -19.07 0.71
C GLY A 45 -3.38 -18.82 0.92
N GLN A 46 -2.92 -17.59 0.66
CA GLN A 46 -1.54 -17.19 0.92
C GLN A 46 -1.18 -17.25 2.41
N TYR A 47 -2.10 -16.83 3.29
CA TYR A 47 -1.89 -16.90 4.74
C TYR A 47 -1.75 -18.36 5.22
N ASP A 48 -2.61 -19.25 4.71
CA ASP A 48 -2.56 -20.68 5.02
C ASP A 48 -1.24 -21.31 4.57
N GLU A 49 -0.78 -20.99 3.35
CA GLU A 49 0.52 -21.46 2.84
C GLU A 49 1.68 -20.99 3.72
N MET A 50 1.69 -19.71 4.13
CA MET A 50 2.71 -19.17 5.03
C MET A 50 2.69 -19.84 6.40
N ARG A 51 1.50 -20.13 6.95
CA ARG A 51 1.35 -20.82 8.22
C ARG A 51 1.86 -22.26 8.17
N LEU A 52 1.55 -22.99 7.09
CA LEU A 52 2.07 -24.35 6.88
C LEU A 52 3.60 -24.33 6.79
N ARG A 53 4.16 -23.37 6.04
CA ARG A 53 5.61 -23.22 5.91
C ARG A 53 6.29 -22.89 7.23
N ALA A 54 5.68 -22.05 8.07
CA ALA A 54 6.18 -21.75 9.40
C ALA A 54 6.21 -23.00 10.29
N ALA A 55 5.17 -23.83 10.23
CA ALA A 55 5.10 -25.09 10.97
C ALA A 55 6.19 -26.08 10.53
N ASP A 56 6.42 -26.23 9.22
CA ASP A 56 7.49 -27.09 8.67
C ASP A 56 8.89 -26.67 9.16
N LEU A 57 9.09 -25.37 9.36
CA LEU A 57 10.36 -24.79 9.81
C LEU A 57 10.45 -24.67 11.34
N GLY A 58 9.38 -24.99 12.07
CA GLY A 58 9.32 -24.84 13.53
C GLY A 58 9.35 -23.39 14.01
N VAL A 59 8.84 -22.45 13.21
CA VAL A 59 8.81 -21.00 13.51
C VAL A 59 7.42 -20.61 14.03
N GLU A 60 7.39 -19.71 15.03
CA GLU A 60 6.16 -19.19 15.61
C GLU A 60 5.43 -18.23 14.66
N VAL A 61 4.10 -18.31 14.65
CA VAL A 61 3.22 -17.41 13.87
C VAL A 61 2.53 -16.44 14.84
N PHE A 62 2.84 -15.15 14.71
CA PHE A 62 2.19 -14.08 15.44
C PHE A 62 1.00 -13.56 14.64
N ILE A 63 -0.08 -13.22 15.34
CA ILE A 63 -1.33 -12.68 14.77
C ILE A 63 -1.62 -11.35 15.46
#